data_AF-A0A836B031-F1
#
_entry.id   AF-A0A836B031-F1
#
_cell.length_a   1.000
_cell.length_b   1.000
_cell.length_c   1.000
_cell.angle_alpha   90.00
_cell.angle_beta   90.00
_cell.angle_gamma   90.00
#
_symmetry.space_group_name_H-M   'P 1'
#
loop_
_entity.id
_entity.type
_entity.pdbx_description
1 polymer ?
#
loop_
_entity_poly.entity_id
_entity_poly.type
_entity_poly.pdbx_seq_one_letter_code
_entity_poly.pdbx_strand_id
1 'polypeptide(L)'
;MGGFEFADYEFTDWGVALGGSVTACETLLIREAGDSTARLEDIAAEAGHLALLRWLREARRSGALPQPLPPIDWNSDEDGPEELATATAACRGGHAHILAWLQEEDQQPQLQQLRARARQEERDADEGLEIAVPGAGLYAIDPEAVPHLAAAAAAGGRVQLLDQLLPCLEPLPTGAACSVLLSAVHGCPLEAVRRVHRRRYHDGAAILGAGAKQSLAITAAVSGTADWEQKLDWVMANVRQPVPNTPLPGHPHAVWSGAVVEDEDPDVDDEVDEADTDAQVLMGGAGTLPDWLRRLRALQARGVPLPPLSDLAQSAAYAGDVAALSWLLDELGGGGEGGMEGLLRGIQHDTTWIAALSGNLAAADWLSQLLAAHQLKPVVPTASSVAGTVHREEHAFGALRWWLTQRQERGGVLEIKEAEGIEETDRGRYEGQRKHTRTQWDWLVAKRLEAAAQLEAVGQAGAVAAARAEAERVAEVQMARVATSSRRHAPVGPFELAPDHSAEASEEDGSSDGDGELGGGQEE
;
A
#
# COMPACT_ATOMS: atom_id res chain seq x y z
N MET A 1 -27.77 11.57 -19.28
CA MET A 1 -26.58 12.43 -19.53
C MET A 1 -26.32 13.21 -18.27
N GLY A 2 -25.60 12.61 -17.33
CA GLY A 2 -24.98 13.28 -16.19
C GLY A 2 -23.55 12.76 -16.17
N GLY A 3 -22.59 13.65 -16.33
CA GLY A 3 -21.17 13.31 -16.35
C GLY A 3 -20.69 13.01 -14.94
N PHE A 4 -20.03 11.87 -14.76
CA PHE A 4 -19.28 11.52 -13.56
C PHE A 4 -17.84 11.99 -13.77
N GLU A 5 -17.45 13.07 -13.10
CA GLU A 5 -16.06 13.55 -12.95
C GLU A 5 -15.79 13.60 -11.43
N PHE A 6 -15.07 12.63 -10.86
CA PHE A 6 -14.85 12.56 -9.39
C PHE A 6 -13.47 12.08 -8.91
N ALA A 7 -12.47 11.83 -9.76
CA ALA A 7 -11.25 11.13 -9.31
C ALA A 7 -9.98 11.98 -9.09
N ASP A 8 -9.89 13.22 -9.60
CA ASP A 8 -8.62 13.97 -9.57
C ASP A 8 -8.48 14.97 -8.38
N TYR A 9 -9.38 14.95 -7.37
CA TYR A 9 -9.50 16.04 -6.38
C TYR A 9 -9.05 15.74 -4.94
N GLU A 10 -8.83 14.47 -4.55
CA GLU A 10 -8.52 14.15 -3.14
C GLU A 10 -7.16 14.69 -2.67
N PHE A 11 -6.15 14.77 -3.55
CA PHE A 11 -4.79 15.16 -3.14
C PHE A 11 -4.63 16.67 -2.87
N THR A 12 -5.40 17.52 -3.57
CA THR A 12 -5.33 18.97 -3.38
C THR A 12 -5.85 19.40 -2.02
N ASP A 13 -6.84 18.71 -1.49
CA ASP A 13 -7.43 18.99 -0.18
C ASP A 13 -6.46 18.69 0.96
N TRP A 14 -5.67 17.61 0.84
CA TRP A 14 -4.76 17.16 1.89
C TRP A 14 -3.58 18.10 2.04
N GLY A 15 -3.04 18.61 0.92
CA GLY A 15 -1.93 19.57 0.93
C GLY A 15 -2.25 20.87 1.68
N VAL A 16 -3.50 21.33 1.62
CA VAL A 16 -3.92 22.55 2.33
C VAL A 16 -4.11 22.31 3.83
N ALA A 17 -4.70 21.17 4.21
CA ALA A 17 -4.82 20.79 5.61
C ALA A 17 -3.46 20.61 6.28
N LEU A 18 -2.51 19.96 5.59
CA LEU A 18 -1.12 19.84 6.02
C LEU A 18 -0.44 21.21 6.20
N GLY A 19 -0.85 22.23 5.43
CA GLY A 19 -0.38 23.61 5.56
C GLY A 19 -1.04 24.43 6.66
N GLY A 20 -2.14 23.96 7.26
CA GLY A 20 -2.84 24.63 8.36
C GLY A 20 -3.56 25.94 8.00
N SER A 21 -3.77 26.22 6.71
CA SER A 21 -4.36 27.48 6.24
C SER A 21 -5.89 27.42 6.28
N VAL A 22 -6.48 28.05 7.30
CA VAL A 22 -7.94 28.16 7.46
C VAL A 22 -8.61 28.75 6.22
N THR A 23 -8.06 29.83 5.66
CA THR A 23 -8.66 30.50 4.50
C THR A 23 -8.66 29.63 3.24
N ALA A 24 -7.62 28.82 3.06
CA ALA A 24 -7.54 27.91 1.92
C ALA A 24 -8.49 26.71 2.10
N CYS A 25 -8.56 26.13 3.31
CA CYS A 25 -9.54 25.09 3.63
C CYS A 25 -10.98 25.60 3.48
N GLU A 26 -11.28 26.83 3.93
CA GLU A 26 -12.59 27.46 3.75
C GLU A 26 -12.94 27.59 2.26
N THR A 27 -11.99 28.01 1.43
CA THR A 27 -12.23 28.16 -0.03
C THR A 27 -12.49 26.81 -0.70
N LEU A 28 -11.78 25.75 -0.29
CA LEU A 28 -11.95 24.40 -0.83
C LEU A 28 -13.29 23.80 -0.37
N LEU A 29 -13.58 23.85 0.93
CA LEU A 29 -14.81 23.27 1.49
C LEU A 29 -16.09 23.97 1.02
N ILE A 30 -16.06 25.29 0.75
CA ILE A 30 -17.19 25.99 0.14
C ILE A 30 -17.45 25.49 -1.29
N ARG A 31 -16.43 25.05 -2.01
CA ARG A 31 -16.54 24.55 -3.38
C ARG A 31 -16.91 23.07 -3.43
N GLU A 32 -16.43 22.29 -2.47
CA GLU A 32 -16.44 20.82 -2.48
C GLU A 32 -17.04 20.29 -1.18
N ALA A 33 -18.34 20.52 -0.98
CA ALA A 33 -19.09 20.02 0.18
C ALA A 33 -19.27 18.49 0.11
N GLY A 34 -18.19 17.74 0.33
CA GLY A 34 -18.15 16.28 0.32
C GLY A 34 -17.74 15.65 1.67
N ASP A 35 -17.71 14.32 1.69
CA ASP A 35 -17.46 13.49 2.88
C ASP A 35 -16.04 13.62 3.46
N SER A 36 -15.15 14.37 2.78
CA SER A 36 -13.74 14.59 3.15
C SER A 36 -13.53 15.35 4.47
N THR A 37 -14.59 15.91 5.07
CA THR A 37 -14.45 16.79 6.25
C THR A 37 -13.98 16.08 7.52
N ALA A 38 -14.27 14.80 7.71
CA ALA A 38 -13.77 14.03 8.85
C ALA A 38 -12.25 13.82 8.75
N ARG A 39 -11.78 13.37 7.57
CA ARG A 39 -10.34 13.19 7.28
C ARG A 39 -9.54 14.49 7.42
N LEU A 40 -10.13 15.64 7.11
CA LEU A 40 -9.48 16.94 7.29
C LEU A 40 -9.18 17.27 8.75
N GLU A 41 -10.04 16.86 9.69
CA GLU A 41 -9.74 17.04 11.12
C GLU A 41 -8.59 16.14 11.55
N ASP A 42 -8.57 14.88 11.14
CA ASP A 42 -7.49 13.96 11.49
C ASP A 42 -6.15 14.45 10.93
N ILE A 43 -6.11 14.88 9.66
CA ILE A 43 -4.91 15.47 9.06
C ILE A 43 -4.49 16.74 9.79
N ALA A 44 -5.43 17.64 10.11
CA ALA A 44 -5.13 18.87 10.85
C ALA A 44 -4.60 18.57 12.26
N ALA A 45 -5.16 17.56 12.93
CA ALA A 45 -4.74 17.11 14.24
C ALA A 45 -3.35 16.47 14.21
N GLU A 46 -3.09 15.58 13.26
CA GLU A 46 -1.79 14.95 13.04
C GLU A 46 -0.69 15.96 12.66
N ALA A 47 -1.05 17.04 11.97
CA ALA A 47 -0.14 18.12 11.61
C ALA A 47 -0.01 19.22 12.69
N GLY A 48 -0.84 19.20 13.73
CA GLY A 48 -0.73 20.15 14.85
C GLY A 48 -1.44 21.48 14.66
N HIS A 49 -2.39 21.55 13.73
CA HIS A 49 -3.08 22.78 13.33
C HIS A 49 -4.32 23.05 14.19
N LEU A 50 -4.12 23.34 15.48
CA LEU A 50 -5.21 23.62 16.43
C LEU A 50 -6.17 24.73 15.97
N ALA A 51 -5.67 25.76 15.28
CA ALA A 51 -6.53 26.83 14.76
C ALA A 51 -7.50 26.34 13.68
N LEU A 52 -7.05 25.44 12.81
CA LEU A 52 -7.88 24.82 11.77
C LEU A 52 -8.93 23.90 12.39
N LEU A 53 -8.55 23.07 13.36
CA LEU A 53 -9.49 22.23 14.11
C LEU A 53 -10.61 23.04 14.79
N ARG A 54 -10.24 24.12 15.49
CA ARG A 54 -11.22 25.01 16.12
C ARG A 54 -12.18 25.62 15.12
N TRP A 55 -11.67 26.02 13.95
CA TRP A 55 -12.51 26.55 12.89
C TRP A 55 -13.44 25.47 12.31
N LEU A 56 -12.95 24.26 12.03
CA LEU A 56 -13.75 23.14 11.52
C LEU A 56 -14.92 22.81 12.47
N ARG A 57 -14.64 22.62 13.77
CA ARG A 57 -15.69 22.33 14.77
C ARG A 57 -16.67 23.49 14.97
N GLU A 58 -16.20 24.74 14.94
CA GLU A 58 -17.08 25.91 15.00
C GLU A 58 -17.97 26.04 13.76
N ALA A 59 -17.42 25.80 12.57
CA ALA A 59 -18.17 25.80 11.33
C ALA A 59 -19.27 24.74 11.33
N ARG A 60 -19.05 23.56 11.92
CA ARG A 60 -20.12 22.56 12.13
C ARG A 60 -21.16 23.00 13.15
N ARG A 61 -20.73 23.55 14.31
CA ARG A 61 -21.66 24.04 15.35
C ARG A 61 -22.56 25.17 14.84
N SER A 62 -22.04 26.02 13.96
CA SER A 62 -22.80 27.09 13.31
C SER A 62 -23.62 26.62 12.09
N GLY A 63 -23.47 25.37 11.66
CA GLY A 63 -24.15 24.80 10.49
C GLY A 63 -23.58 25.26 9.14
N ALA A 64 -22.38 25.85 9.13
CA ALA A 64 -21.67 26.22 7.90
C ALA A 64 -21.05 25.00 7.19
N LEU A 65 -20.77 23.93 7.92
CA LEU A 65 -20.34 22.63 7.40
C LEU A 65 -21.34 21.54 7.78
N PRO A 66 -21.54 20.51 6.94
CA PRO A 66 -22.34 19.35 7.31
C PRO A 66 -21.73 18.65 8.53
N GLN A 67 -22.59 18.00 9.32
CA GLN A 67 -22.09 17.05 10.32
C GLN A 67 -21.36 15.91 9.58
N PRO A 68 -20.23 15.41 10.09
CA PRO A 68 -19.62 14.23 9.53
C PRO A 68 -20.67 13.13 9.51
N LEU A 69 -20.82 12.49 8.35
CA LEU A 69 -21.58 11.25 8.30
C LEU A 69 -20.84 10.25 9.18
N PRO A 70 -21.56 9.39 9.94
CA PRO A 70 -20.90 8.27 10.58
C PRO A 70 -20.10 7.52 9.50
N PRO A 71 -18.83 7.20 9.74
CA PRO A 71 -17.97 6.54 8.78
C PRO A 71 -18.70 5.30 8.31
N ILE A 72 -18.84 5.22 7.00
CA ILE A 72 -19.30 3.98 6.38
C ILE A 72 -18.22 2.95 6.71
N ASP A 73 -18.69 1.82 7.22
CA ASP A 73 -17.94 0.73 7.84
C ASP A 73 -16.97 0.04 6.88
N TRP A 74 -15.91 0.74 6.47
CA TRP A 74 -15.05 0.23 5.40
C TRP A 74 -13.89 -0.65 5.89
N ASN A 75 -13.54 -0.70 7.20
CA ASN A 75 -12.42 -1.51 7.75
C ASN A 75 -12.44 -1.66 9.31
N SER A 76 -13.58 -1.95 9.92
CA SER A 76 -13.89 -1.75 11.36
C SER A 76 -13.23 -2.60 12.44
N ASP A 77 -12.13 -3.30 12.18
CA ASP A 77 -11.50 -4.11 13.25
C ASP A 77 -10.30 -3.43 13.93
N GLU A 78 -9.71 -2.40 13.32
CA GLU A 78 -8.52 -1.72 13.87
C GLU A 78 -8.75 -0.25 14.26
N ASP A 79 -9.79 0.37 13.73
CA ASP A 79 -10.10 1.77 14.06
C ASP A 79 -10.88 1.80 15.37
N GLY A 80 -10.20 2.17 16.46
CA GLY A 80 -10.82 2.45 17.74
C GLY A 80 -12.01 3.41 17.62
N PRO A 81 -12.82 3.61 18.68
CA PRO A 81 -14.09 4.32 18.59
C PRO A 81 -13.92 5.64 17.84
N GLU A 82 -14.76 5.87 16.84
CA GLU A 82 -14.70 7.02 15.90
C GLU A 82 -14.44 8.35 16.60
N GLU A 83 -15.02 8.53 17.79
CA GLU A 83 -14.85 9.68 18.67
C GLU A 83 -13.38 9.99 19.00
N LEU A 84 -12.49 8.99 18.88
CA LEU A 84 -11.05 9.09 19.12
C LEU A 84 -10.23 9.34 17.87
N ALA A 85 -10.77 9.31 16.65
CA ALA A 85 -9.97 9.42 15.42
C ALA A 85 -9.05 10.66 15.41
N THR A 86 -9.62 11.82 15.74
CA THR A 86 -8.87 13.09 15.82
C THR A 86 -7.86 13.10 16.96
N ALA A 87 -8.17 12.46 18.09
CA ALA A 87 -7.24 12.34 19.22
C ALA A 87 -6.08 11.38 18.90
N THR A 88 -6.36 10.25 18.27
CA THR A 88 -5.39 9.30 17.72
C THR A 88 -4.46 9.98 16.73
N ALA A 89 -5.00 10.77 15.80
CA ALA A 89 -4.22 11.55 14.85
C ALA A 89 -3.33 12.59 15.56
N ALA A 90 -3.87 13.34 16.53
CA ALA A 90 -3.08 14.27 17.36
C ALA A 90 -1.95 13.56 18.12
N CYS A 91 -2.20 12.35 18.63
CA CYS A 91 -1.21 11.51 19.29
C CYS A 91 -0.08 11.11 18.33
N ARG A 92 -0.42 10.65 17.13
CA ARG A 92 0.55 10.31 16.06
C ARG A 92 1.41 11.53 15.69
N GLY A 93 0.81 12.71 15.61
CA GLY A 93 1.50 13.99 15.42
C GLY A 93 2.29 14.50 16.64
N GLY A 94 2.02 13.97 17.83
CA GLY A 94 2.68 14.37 19.08
C GLY A 94 2.17 15.69 19.64
N HIS A 95 0.94 16.06 19.31
CA HIS A 95 0.36 17.35 19.65
C HIS A 95 -0.45 17.29 20.95
N ALA A 96 0.24 17.15 22.08
CA ALA A 96 -0.37 17.06 23.41
C ALA A 96 -1.34 18.22 23.74
N HIS A 97 -1.09 19.41 23.20
CA HIS A 97 -1.95 20.58 23.38
C HIS A 97 -3.30 20.46 22.64
N ILE A 98 -3.36 19.70 21.54
CA ILE A 98 -4.61 19.37 20.86
C ILE A 98 -5.41 18.39 21.71
N LEU A 99 -4.78 17.38 22.29
CA LEU A 99 -5.46 16.46 23.22
C LEU A 99 -6.04 17.18 24.42
N ALA A 100 -5.28 18.10 25.03
CA ALA A 100 -5.78 18.92 26.12
C ALA A 100 -6.98 19.77 25.70
N TRP A 101 -6.96 20.33 24.49
CA TRP A 101 -8.08 21.10 23.96
C TRP A 101 -9.31 20.23 23.63
N LEU A 102 -9.12 19.05 23.04
CA LEU A 102 -10.21 18.09 22.78
C LEU A 102 -10.90 17.71 24.10
N GLN A 103 -10.11 17.39 25.12
CA GLN A 103 -10.61 17.08 26.46
C GLN A 103 -11.37 18.27 27.09
N GLU A 104 -10.89 19.50 26.92
CA GLU A 104 -11.61 20.71 27.36
C GLU A 104 -12.95 20.88 26.63
N GLU A 105 -13.01 20.57 25.34
CA GLU A 105 -14.21 20.65 24.53
C GLU A 105 -15.25 19.62 24.96
N ASP A 106 -14.86 18.36 25.20
CA ASP A 106 -15.75 17.30 25.66
C ASP A 106 -16.32 17.57 27.06
N GLN A 107 -15.55 18.27 27.91
CA GLN A 107 -16.02 18.71 29.23
C GLN A 107 -16.91 19.96 29.18
N GLN A 108 -16.90 20.71 28.07
CA GLN A 108 -17.58 22.00 27.98
C GLN A 108 -19.10 21.88 28.21
N PRO A 109 -19.84 20.90 27.64
CA PRO A 109 -21.25 20.71 27.92
C PRO A 109 -21.53 20.40 29.40
N GLN A 110 -20.73 19.53 30.01
CA GLN A 110 -20.87 19.19 31.43
C GLN A 110 -20.59 20.40 32.34
N LEU A 111 -19.55 21.18 32.03
CA LEU A 111 -19.26 22.42 32.74
C LEU A 111 -20.37 23.46 32.55
N GLN A 112 -20.98 23.55 31.37
CA GLN A 112 -22.14 24.42 31.15
C GLN A 112 -23.36 23.96 31.95
N GLN A 113 -23.62 22.66 32.02
CA GLN A 113 -24.68 22.09 32.85
C GLN A 113 -24.45 22.34 34.34
N LEU A 114 -23.22 22.12 34.83
CA LEU A 114 -22.84 22.40 36.21
C LEU A 114 -22.97 23.89 36.54
N ARG A 115 -22.58 24.79 35.63
CA ARG A 115 -22.79 26.24 35.79
C ARG A 115 -24.26 26.63 35.78
N ALA A 116 -25.07 26.00 34.93
CA ALA A 116 -26.51 26.23 34.91
C ALA A 116 -27.17 25.76 36.22
N ARG A 117 -26.76 24.60 36.73
CA ARG A 117 -27.20 24.06 38.01
C ARG A 117 -26.75 24.92 39.18
N ALA A 118 -25.48 25.36 39.21
CA ALA A 118 -24.99 26.26 40.24
C ALA A 118 -25.74 27.59 40.25
N ARG A 119 -26.11 28.15 39.09
CA ARG A 119 -26.98 29.34 39.00
C ARG A 119 -28.41 29.08 39.47
N GLN A 120 -28.91 27.87 39.28
CA GLN A 120 -30.22 27.46 39.79
C GLN A 120 -30.16 27.31 41.31
N GLU A 121 -29.14 26.63 41.82
CA GLU A 121 -28.88 26.48 43.25
C GLU A 121 -28.58 27.82 43.92
N GLU A 122 -27.88 28.78 43.29
CA GLU A 122 -27.68 30.14 43.82
C GLU A 122 -29.00 30.93 43.91
N ARG A 123 -29.96 30.66 43.00
CA ARG A 123 -31.31 31.23 43.11
C ARG A 123 -32.14 30.58 44.23
N ASP A 124 -31.85 29.31 44.52
CA ASP A 124 -32.56 28.51 45.51
C ASP A 124 -31.90 28.60 46.91
N ALA A 125 -30.61 28.94 46.98
CA ALA A 125 -29.77 29.00 48.18
C ALA A 125 -29.56 30.44 48.65
N ASP A 126 -30.58 30.97 49.31
CA ASP A 126 -30.43 31.96 50.38
C ASP A 126 -29.86 31.29 51.68
N GLU A 127 -29.44 30.01 51.60
CA GLU A 127 -28.84 29.21 52.68
C GLU A 127 -27.45 28.67 52.25
N GLY A 128 -26.38 29.33 52.72
CA GLY A 128 -25.02 29.19 52.20
C GLY A 128 -24.33 27.84 52.39
N LEU A 129 -24.06 27.14 51.29
CA LEU A 129 -23.14 26.00 51.23
C LEU A 129 -22.07 26.22 50.16
N GLU A 130 -20.80 26.19 50.58
CA GLU A 130 -19.63 26.38 49.72
C GLU A 130 -19.20 25.03 49.13
N ILE A 131 -19.30 24.86 47.81
CA ILE A 131 -18.89 23.61 47.12
C ILE A 131 -17.48 23.76 46.55
N ALA A 132 -16.57 22.88 46.97
CA ALA A 132 -15.21 22.79 46.45
C ALA A 132 -15.19 22.18 45.04
N VAL A 133 -14.56 22.88 44.09
CA VAL A 133 -14.36 22.38 42.72
C VAL A 133 -13.10 21.48 42.68
N PRO A 134 -13.21 20.20 42.30
CA PRO A 134 -12.05 19.32 42.18
C PRO A 134 -11.10 19.79 41.06
N GLY A 135 -9.78 19.67 41.29
CA GLY A 135 -8.75 20.14 40.37
C GLY A 135 -8.68 19.35 39.06
N ALA A 136 -8.60 20.08 37.94
CA ALA A 136 -8.52 19.53 36.59
C ALA A 136 -7.10 18.98 36.28
N GLY A 137 -6.92 17.67 36.41
CA GLY A 137 -5.82 16.95 35.76
C GLY A 137 -6.31 16.25 34.49
N LEU A 138 -5.38 15.73 33.67
CA LEU A 138 -5.63 14.92 32.46
C LEU A 138 -6.39 13.59 32.71
N TYR A 139 -7.05 13.43 33.87
CA TYR A 139 -7.66 12.19 34.36
C TYR A 139 -9.06 11.90 33.80
N ALA A 140 -9.57 12.69 32.86
CA ALA A 140 -10.90 12.48 32.30
C ALA A 140 -10.89 11.80 30.93
N ILE A 141 -9.72 11.39 30.42
CA ILE A 141 -9.66 10.52 29.24
C ILE A 141 -10.27 9.18 29.64
N ASP A 142 -11.19 8.68 28.81
CA ASP A 142 -11.75 7.35 28.98
C ASP A 142 -10.59 6.33 29.14
N PRO A 143 -10.54 5.56 30.23
CA PRO A 143 -9.55 4.51 30.42
C PRO A 143 -9.43 3.55 29.23
N GLU A 144 -10.51 3.33 28.46
CA GLU A 144 -10.51 2.47 27.27
C GLU A 144 -9.86 3.14 26.04
N ALA A 145 -9.79 4.47 26.01
CA ALA A 145 -9.14 5.24 24.95
C ALA A 145 -7.61 5.28 25.10
N VAL A 146 -7.10 5.25 26.34
CA VAL A 146 -5.67 5.42 26.63
C VAL A 146 -4.76 4.46 25.84
N PRO A 147 -5.08 3.16 25.65
CA PRO A 147 -4.23 2.26 24.88
C PRO A 147 -4.11 2.66 23.41
N HIS A 148 -5.21 3.06 22.79
CA HIS A 148 -5.24 3.54 21.40
C HIS A 148 -4.42 4.81 21.23
N LEU A 149 -4.58 5.77 22.16
CA LEU A 149 -3.80 7.02 22.16
C LEU A 149 -2.30 6.76 22.38
N ALA A 150 -1.96 5.82 23.28
CA ALA A 150 -0.58 5.43 23.52
C ALA A 150 0.03 4.71 22.31
N ALA A 151 -0.70 3.79 21.68
CA ALA A 151 -0.29 3.13 20.45
C ALA A 151 -0.06 4.14 19.32
N ALA A 152 -0.98 5.09 19.13
CA ALA A 152 -0.85 6.16 18.13
C ALA A 152 0.36 7.06 18.39
N ALA A 153 0.57 7.50 19.64
CA ALA A 153 1.76 8.26 20.02
C ALA A 153 3.05 7.47 19.77
N ALA A 154 3.02 6.16 20.03
CA ALA A 154 4.14 5.28 19.79
C ALA A 154 4.43 5.08 18.29
N ALA A 155 3.40 4.88 17.47
CA ALA A 155 3.49 4.76 16.01
C ALA A 155 4.05 6.03 15.37
N GLY A 156 3.69 7.21 15.88
CA GLY A 156 4.24 8.50 15.45
C GLY A 156 5.64 8.83 15.98
N GLY A 157 6.27 7.94 16.76
CA GLY A 157 7.58 8.18 17.36
C GLY A 157 7.59 9.23 18.47
N ARG A 158 6.43 9.53 19.08
CA ARG A 158 6.23 10.63 20.03
C ARG A 158 6.51 10.21 21.45
N VAL A 159 7.79 9.90 21.71
CA VAL A 159 8.28 9.32 22.97
C VAL A 159 7.86 10.11 24.22
N GLN A 160 7.83 11.44 24.18
CA GLN A 160 7.44 12.28 25.32
C GLN A 160 5.95 12.12 25.68
N LEU A 161 5.08 12.10 24.67
CA LEU A 161 3.65 11.90 24.86
C LEU A 161 3.37 10.47 25.29
N LEU A 162 4.04 9.49 24.69
CA LEU A 162 3.99 8.10 25.13
C LEU A 162 4.37 7.96 26.61
N ASP A 163 5.47 8.59 27.06
CA ASP A 163 5.89 8.58 28.46
C ASP A 163 4.84 9.19 29.41
N GLN A 164 4.04 10.16 28.94
CA GLN A 164 2.92 10.74 29.69
C GLN A 164 1.69 9.84 29.75
N LEU A 165 1.45 9.04 28.70
CA LEU A 165 0.30 8.13 28.61
C LEU A 165 0.57 6.79 29.32
N LEU A 166 1.82 6.33 29.37
CA LEU A 166 2.22 5.07 29.99
C LEU A 166 1.74 4.89 31.46
N PRO A 167 1.73 5.92 32.33
CA PRO A 167 1.16 5.79 33.68
C PRO A 167 -0.35 5.57 33.72
N CYS A 168 -1.08 6.00 32.70
CA CYS A 168 -2.54 5.86 32.63
C CYS A 168 -2.97 4.47 32.14
N LEU A 169 -2.02 3.64 31.71
CA LEU A 169 -2.23 2.31 31.17
C LEU A 169 -2.27 1.19 32.23
N GLU A 170 -2.21 1.50 33.52
CA GLU A 170 -2.20 0.49 34.58
C GLU A 170 -3.56 0.40 35.28
N PRO A 171 -4.27 -0.76 35.31
CA PRO A 171 -3.94 -2.07 34.74
C PRO A 171 -4.57 -2.32 33.34
N LEU A 172 -3.72 -2.57 32.34
CA LEU A 172 -4.11 -2.92 30.96
C LEU A 172 -4.39 -4.43 30.78
N PRO A 173 -5.40 -4.82 29.98
CA PRO A 173 -5.45 -6.16 29.38
C PRO A 173 -4.21 -6.43 28.52
N THR A 174 -3.77 -7.69 28.46
CA THR A 174 -2.52 -8.10 27.78
C THR A 174 -2.49 -7.71 26.31
N GLY A 175 -3.62 -7.81 25.59
CA GLY A 175 -3.71 -7.51 24.16
C GLY A 175 -3.40 -6.04 23.82
N ALA A 176 -4.04 -5.11 24.52
CA ALA A 176 -3.81 -3.68 24.33
C ALA A 176 -2.36 -3.26 24.64
N ALA A 177 -1.68 -3.99 25.56
CA ALA A 177 -0.27 -3.75 25.81
C ALA A 177 0.65 -4.25 24.69
N CYS A 178 0.29 -5.34 24.00
CA CYS A 178 0.98 -5.82 22.81
C CYS A 178 0.86 -4.82 21.65
N SER A 179 -0.34 -4.25 21.43
CA SER A 179 -0.57 -3.21 20.41
C SER A 179 0.33 -1.99 20.63
N VAL A 180 0.36 -1.44 21.85
CA VAL A 180 1.26 -0.32 22.19
C VAL A 180 2.74 -0.67 21.96
N LEU A 181 3.15 -1.91 22.26
CA LEU A 181 4.52 -2.36 22.03
C LEU A 181 4.85 -2.48 20.53
N LEU A 182 3.94 -3.03 19.71
CA LEU A 182 4.09 -3.10 18.26
C LEU A 182 4.23 -1.70 17.66
N SER A 183 3.33 -0.78 18.02
CA SER A 183 3.40 0.61 17.56
C SER A 183 4.70 1.31 18.00
N ALA A 184 5.18 1.03 19.22
CA ALA A 184 6.47 1.55 19.69
C ALA A 184 7.65 0.99 18.89
N VAL A 185 7.63 -0.31 18.57
CA VAL A 185 8.65 -0.92 17.72
C VAL A 185 8.64 -0.29 16.33
N HIS A 186 7.46 0.02 15.78
CA HIS A 186 7.32 0.66 14.48
C HIS A 186 7.87 2.10 14.47
N GLY A 187 7.41 2.96 15.38
CA GLY A 187 7.64 4.41 15.30
C GLY A 187 8.70 4.98 16.24
N CYS A 188 8.98 4.34 17.38
CA CYS A 188 9.84 4.91 18.42
C CYS A 188 11.28 4.36 18.39
N PRO A 189 12.29 5.07 18.89
CA PRO A 189 13.63 4.51 19.07
C PRO A 189 13.65 3.35 20.08
N LEU A 190 14.66 2.49 19.99
CA LEU A 190 14.86 1.29 20.80
C LEU A 190 14.79 1.55 22.32
N GLU A 191 15.30 2.68 22.79
CA GLU A 191 15.23 3.04 24.22
C GLU A 191 13.78 3.27 24.70
N ALA A 192 12.91 3.81 23.86
CA ALA A 192 11.49 3.93 24.18
C ALA A 192 10.81 2.55 24.19
N VAL A 193 11.10 1.69 23.19
CA VAL A 193 10.63 0.30 23.15
C VAL A 193 11.02 -0.45 24.43
N ARG A 194 12.28 -0.35 24.85
CA ARG A 194 12.78 -0.97 26.09
C ARG A 194 12.07 -0.45 27.33
N ARG A 195 11.66 0.82 27.36
CA ARG A 195 10.90 1.39 28.48
C ARG A 195 9.47 0.89 28.51
N VAL A 196 8.77 0.88 27.37
CA VAL A 196 7.42 0.29 27.25
C VAL A 196 7.45 -1.18 27.68
N HIS A 197 8.38 -1.96 27.13
CA HIS A 197 8.55 -3.37 27.47
C HIS A 197 8.88 -3.55 28.96
N ARG A 198 9.86 -2.83 29.50
CA ARG A 198 10.19 -2.94 30.94
C ARG A 198 8.99 -2.62 31.80
N ARG A 199 8.28 -1.52 31.54
CA ARG A 199 7.15 -1.11 32.37
C ARG A 199 6.06 -2.17 32.43
N ARG A 200 5.78 -2.83 31.29
CA ARG A 200 4.67 -3.80 31.21
C ARG A 200 5.07 -5.24 31.55
N TYR A 201 6.28 -5.65 31.21
CA TYR A 201 6.75 -7.04 31.27
C TYR A 201 7.84 -7.27 32.34
N HIS A 202 8.13 -6.29 33.22
CA HIS A 202 9.20 -6.43 34.24
C HIS A 202 8.97 -7.59 35.22
N ASP A 203 7.71 -7.95 35.49
CA ASP A 203 7.36 -8.91 36.54
C ASP A 203 7.54 -10.38 36.10
N GLY A 204 8.22 -10.61 34.97
CA GLY A 204 8.78 -11.92 34.60
C GLY A 204 7.77 -12.99 34.19
N ALA A 205 6.47 -12.68 34.18
CA ALA A 205 5.39 -13.65 33.92
C ALA A 205 4.77 -13.56 32.52
N ALA A 206 4.86 -12.42 31.84
CA ALA A 206 4.22 -12.25 30.54
C ALA A 206 5.13 -12.77 29.42
N ILE A 207 4.96 -14.06 29.10
CA ILE A 207 5.54 -14.69 27.92
C ILE A 207 4.73 -14.20 26.72
N LEU A 208 5.36 -13.43 25.84
CA LEU A 208 4.77 -13.12 24.53
C LEU A 208 4.70 -14.42 23.72
N GLY A 209 3.55 -14.66 23.08
CA GLY A 209 3.37 -15.80 22.18
C GLY A 209 4.39 -15.81 21.04
N ALA A 210 4.56 -16.97 20.40
CA ALA A 210 5.42 -17.09 19.23
C ALA A 210 4.99 -16.14 18.10
N GLY A 211 3.68 -16.00 17.86
CA GLY A 211 3.10 -15.04 16.91
C GLY A 211 3.49 -13.60 17.26
N ALA A 212 3.23 -13.14 18.48
CA ALA A 212 3.62 -11.79 18.91
C ALA A 212 5.13 -11.50 18.74
N LYS A 213 6.01 -12.49 18.92
CA LYS A 213 7.44 -12.34 18.64
C LYS A 213 7.71 -12.12 17.15
N GLN A 214 7.05 -12.88 16.28
CA GLN A 214 7.14 -12.74 14.84
C GLN A 214 6.63 -11.35 14.39
N SER A 215 5.45 -10.94 14.84
CA SER A 215 4.88 -9.62 14.53
C SER A 215 5.79 -8.48 14.99
N LEU A 216 6.40 -8.59 16.18
CA LEU A 216 7.39 -7.61 16.66
C LEU A 216 8.66 -7.61 15.80
N ALA A 217 9.12 -8.76 15.31
CA ALA A 217 10.29 -8.85 14.45
C ALA A 217 10.02 -8.23 13.07
N ILE A 218 8.88 -8.54 12.46
CA ILE A 218 8.43 -7.96 11.19
C ILE A 218 8.27 -6.44 11.35
N THR A 219 7.60 -6.01 12.41
CA THR A 219 7.37 -4.60 12.71
C THR A 219 8.69 -3.85 12.96
N ALA A 220 9.67 -4.48 13.61
CA ALA A 220 11.01 -3.92 13.78
C ALA A 220 11.70 -3.76 12.43
N ALA A 221 11.58 -4.76 11.55
CA ALA A 221 12.17 -4.73 10.22
C ALA A 221 11.53 -3.70 9.29
N VAL A 222 10.25 -3.33 9.47
CA VAL A 222 9.61 -2.25 8.70
C VAL A 222 9.69 -0.87 9.37
N SER A 223 10.34 -0.77 10.54
CA SER A 223 10.46 0.51 11.23
C SER A 223 11.23 1.53 10.40
N GLY A 224 10.66 2.74 10.27
CA GLY A 224 11.30 3.87 9.60
C GLY A 224 12.47 4.49 10.38
N THR A 225 12.78 4.02 11.59
CA THR A 225 13.87 4.56 12.40
C THR A 225 15.22 3.95 12.01
N ALA A 226 16.31 4.71 12.20
CA ALA A 226 17.66 4.29 11.82
C ALA A 226 18.20 3.09 12.64
N ASP A 227 17.60 2.79 13.78
CA ASP A 227 17.96 1.71 14.70
C ASP A 227 17.13 0.43 14.52
N TRP A 228 16.42 0.29 13.40
CA TRP A 228 15.56 -0.87 13.10
C TRP A 228 16.27 -2.22 13.29
N GLU A 229 17.54 -2.34 12.89
CA GLU A 229 18.31 -3.58 13.03
C GLU A 229 18.59 -3.90 14.51
N GLN A 230 18.87 -2.87 15.31
CA GLN A 230 19.08 -3.01 16.76
C GLN A 230 17.77 -3.40 17.48
N LYS A 231 16.62 -2.90 16.99
CA LYS A 231 15.30 -3.34 17.47
C LYS A 231 15.06 -4.81 17.15
N LEU A 232 15.33 -5.22 15.91
CA LEU A 232 15.19 -6.61 15.50
C LEU A 232 16.06 -7.54 16.36
N ASP A 233 17.33 -7.19 16.56
CA ASP A 233 18.24 -7.94 17.45
C ASP A 233 17.72 -8.00 18.89
N TRP A 234 17.22 -6.87 19.40
CA TRP A 234 16.65 -6.81 20.73
C TRP A 234 15.40 -7.69 20.87
N VAL A 235 14.47 -7.66 19.90
CA VAL A 235 13.27 -8.52 19.88
C VAL A 235 13.70 -9.99 19.90
N MET A 236 14.65 -10.38 19.05
CA MET A 236 15.10 -11.77 18.97
C MET A 236 15.77 -12.26 20.26
N ALA A 237 16.54 -11.41 20.93
CA ALA A 237 17.26 -11.74 22.16
C ALA A 237 16.40 -11.69 23.43
N ASN A 238 15.43 -10.78 23.51
CA ASN A 238 14.71 -10.49 24.76
C ASN A 238 13.30 -11.07 24.82
N VAL A 239 12.65 -11.26 23.66
CA VAL A 239 11.36 -11.91 23.60
C VAL A 239 11.59 -13.42 23.59
N ARG A 240 11.47 -14.05 24.77
CA ARG A 240 11.61 -15.50 24.91
C ARG A 240 10.41 -16.17 24.24
N GLN A 241 10.68 -17.13 23.37
CA GLN A 241 9.61 -17.99 22.87
C GLN A 241 9.05 -18.80 24.06
N PRO A 242 7.72 -19.00 24.12
CA PRO A 242 7.13 -19.96 25.03
C PRO A 242 7.76 -21.33 24.76
N VAL A 243 7.99 -22.11 25.83
CA VAL A 243 8.48 -23.47 25.67
C VAL A 243 7.45 -24.22 24.80
N PRO A 244 7.87 -24.84 23.69
CA PRO A 244 6.98 -25.29 22.60
C PRO A 244 5.89 -26.31 22.97
N ASN A 245 5.83 -26.77 24.22
CA ASN A 245 4.88 -27.77 24.70
C ASN A 245 4.11 -27.35 25.96
N THR A 246 4.13 -26.06 26.31
CA THR A 246 3.29 -25.56 27.43
C THR A 246 1.99 -25.03 26.86
N PRO A 247 0.86 -25.76 26.96
CA PRO A 247 -0.44 -25.21 26.61
C PRO A 247 -0.69 -23.97 27.48
N LEU A 248 -0.82 -22.81 26.84
CA LEU A 248 -1.13 -21.54 27.50
C LEU A 248 -2.56 -21.62 28.06
N PRO A 249 -2.76 -21.51 29.38
CA PRO A 249 -4.10 -21.49 29.95
C PRO A 249 -4.79 -20.18 29.54
N GLY A 250 -5.87 -20.27 28.77
CA GLY A 250 -6.73 -19.12 28.44
C GLY A 250 -6.46 -18.43 27.10
N HIS A 251 -5.68 -19.01 26.19
CA HIS A 251 -5.67 -18.59 24.79
C HIS A 251 -6.60 -19.49 23.97
N PRO A 252 -7.64 -18.96 23.29
CA PRO A 252 -8.61 -19.75 22.55
C PRO A 252 -8.04 -20.51 21.31
N HIS A 253 -6.80 -20.25 20.86
CA HIS A 253 -6.30 -20.76 19.58
C HIS A 253 -5.36 -21.98 19.61
N ALA A 254 -5.24 -22.72 20.72
CA ALA A 254 -4.36 -23.91 20.74
C ALA A 254 -4.93 -25.15 20.01
N VAL A 255 -6.05 -25.03 19.30
CA VAL A 255 -6.73 -26.12 18.57
C VAL A 255 -6.52 -26.03 17.04
N TRP A 256 -5.66 -25.13 16.55
CA TRP A 256 -5.43 -24.95 15.10
C TRP A 256 -4.51 -26.00 14.45
N SER A 257 -4.55 -27.24 14.94
CA SER A 257 -3.95 -28.37 14.23
C SER A 257 -4.91 -29.56 14.27
N GLY A 258 -5.98 -29.45 13.48
CA GLY A 258 -6.65 -30.61 12.88
C GLY A 258 -7.65 -31.39 13.74
N ALA A 259 -8.13 -30.86 14.87
CA ALA A 259 -9.29 -31.44 15.53
C ALA A 259 -10.56 -30.83 14.94
N VAL A 260 -11.16 -31.55 13.98
CA VAL A 260 -12.46 -31.23 13.39
C VAL A 260 -13.50 -31.13 14.52
N VAL A 261 -13.88 -29.92 14.89
CA VAL A 261 -15.10 -29.67 15.66
C VAL A 261 -16.21 -29.58 14.61
N GLU A 262 -16.94 -30.67 14.41
CA GLU A 262 -17.95 -30.82 13.34
C GLU A 262 -19.26 -30.03 13.59
N ASP A 263 -19.32 -29.06 14.51
CA ASP A 263 -20.62 -28.58 15.02
C ASP A 263 -20.72 -27.07 15.37
N GLU A 264 -19.91 -26.19 14.76
CA GLU A 264 -20.06 -24.73 14.94
C GLU A 264 -20.54 -24.02 13.66
N ASP A 265 -21.45 -23.06 13.85
CA ASP A 265 -22.21 -22.32 12.85
C ASP A 265 -21.33 -21.80 11.69
N PRO A 266 -21.62 -22.13 10.42
CA PRO A 266 -20.83 -21.71 9.25
C PRO A 266 -21.01 -20.22 8.86
N ASP A 267 -21.61 -19.41 9.73
CA ASP A 267 -21.97 -18.01 9.42
C ASP A 267 -21.19 -16.98 10.27
N VAL A 268 -20.14 -17.40 11.01
CA VAL A 268 -19.25 -16.50 11.77
C VAL A 268 -17.78 -16.77 11.42
N ASP A 269 -17.46 -16.76 10.12
CA ASP A 269 -16.11 -17.02 9.59
C ASP A 269 -15.31 -15.74 9.27
N ASP A 270 -15.63 -14.60 9.89
CA ASP A 270 -14.86 -13.34 9.73
C ASP A 270 -13.78 -13.20 10.84
N GLU A 271 -13.21 -14.30 11.34
CA GLU A 271 -11.94 -14.21 12.08
C GLU A 271 -10.83 -13.89 11.08
N VAL A 272 -10.50 -12.59 10.97
CA VAL A 272 -9.37 -12.11 10.16
C VAL A 272 -8.10 -12.81 10.65
N ASP A 273 -7.52 -13.65 9.81
CA ASP A 273 -6.30 -14.41 10.10
C ASP A 273 -5.16 -13.44 10.50
N GLU A 274 -4.67 -13.51 11.74
CA GLU A 274 -3.53 -12.69 12.23
C GLU A 274 -2.29 -12.75 11.31
N ALA A 275 -2.15 -13.85 10.55
CA ALA A 275 -1.10 -14.04 9.55
C ALA A 275 -1.17 -13.01 8.41
N ASP A 276 -2.37 -12.55 8.06
CA ASP A 276 -2.58 -11.56 7.02
C ASP A 276 -2.12 -10.17 7.47
N THR A 277 -2.26 -9.83 8.76
CA THR A 277 -1.80 -8.55 9.30
C THR A 277 -0.27 -8.43 9.22
N ASP A 278 0.46 -9.48 9.61
CA ASP A 278 1.93 -9.51 9.52
C ASP A 278 2.42 -9.39 8.07
N ALA A 279 1.74 -10.06 7.14
CA ALA A 279 2.02 -9.95 5.72
C ALA A 279 1.78 -8.52 5.22
N GLN A 280 0.62 -7.92 5.54
CA GLN A 280 0.29 -6.55 5.14
C GLN A 280 1.30 -5.52 5.68
N VAL A 281 1.72 -5.65 6.94
CA VAL A 281 2.75 -4.78 7.53
C VAL A 281 4.07 -4.89 6.77
N LEU A 282 4.51 -6.11 6.46
CA LEU A 282 5.75 -6.33 5.71
C LEU A 282 5.65 -5.83 4.25
N MET A 283 4.49 -6.04 3.62
CA MET A 283 4.16 -5.60 2.27
C MET A 283 4.11 -4.08 2.16
N GLY A 284 3.53 -3.37 3.14
CA GLY A 284 3.53 -1.89 3.20
C GLY A 284 4.93 -1.28 3.36
N GLY A 285 5.90 -2.07 3.85
CA GLY A 285 7.31 -1.71 3.84
C GLY A 285 7.94 -1.69 2.44
N ALA A 286 7.39 -2.45 1.49
CA ALA A 286 7.86 -2.45 0.11
C ALA A 286 7.51 -1.10 -0.55
N GLY A 287 8.53 -0.34 -0.95
CA GLY A 287 8.38 0.95 -1.64
C GLY A 287 8.41 2.17 -0.72
N THR A 288 8.11 2.00 0.57
CA THR A 288 8.30 3.06 1.57
C THR A 288 9.73 3.06 2.13
N LEU A 289 10.40 1.91 2.14
CA LEU A 289 11.74 1.72 2.69
C LEU A 289 12.79 1.52 1.59
N PRO A 290 13.80 2.41 1.45
CA PRO A 290 14.80 2.32 0.39
C PRO A 290 15.80 1.15 0.58
N ASP A 291 15.84 0.53 1.77
CA ASP A 291 16.69 -0.61 2.10
C ASP A 291 15.88 -1.89 2.39
N TRP A 292 14.70 -2.03 1.78
CA TRP A 292 13.77 -3.14 2.01
C TRP A 292 14.40 -4.53 1.80
N LEU A 293 15.17 -4.75 0.73
CA LEU A 293 15.93 -6.00 0.53
C LEU A 293 16.86 -6.33 1.70
N ARG A 294 17.55 -5.34 2.27
CA ARG A 294 18.44 -5.55 3.43
C ARG A 294 17.63 -6.02 4.64
N ARG A 295 16.42 -5.49 4.83
CA ARG A 295 15.51 -5.84 5.92
C ARG A 295 14.97 -7.26 5.76
N LEU A 296 14.58 -7.67 4.55
CA LEU A 296 14.15 -9.05 4.27
C LEU A 296 15.27 -10.07 4.58
N ARG A 297 16.50 -9.80 4.12
CA ARG A 297 17.65 -10.66 4.43
C ARG A 297 17.95 -10.70 5.93
N ALA A 298 17.77 -9.58 6.64
CA ALA A 298 17.97 -9.53 8.08
C ALA A 298 16.93 -10.37 8.86
N LEU A 299 15.68 -10.39 8.41
CA LEU A 299 14.63 -11.26 8.93
C LEU A 299 14.96 -12.75 8.68
N GLN A 300 15.30 -13.09 7.43
CA GLN A 300 15.65 -14.45 7.04
C GLN A 300 16.87 -14.98 7.82
N ALA A 301 17.93 -14.16 7.94
CA ALA A 301 19.15 -14.52 8.68
C ALA A 301 18.90 -14.80 10.18
N ARG A 302 17.80 -14.28 10.72
CA ARG A 302 17.37 -14.49 12.12
C ARG A 302 16.31 -15.60 12.25
N GLY A 303 15.97 -16.28 11.16
CA GLY A 303 14.99 -17.36 11.15
C GLY A 303 13.56 -16.88 11.41
N VAL A 304 13.26 -15.62 11.09
CA VAL A 304 11.88 -15.12 11.14
C VAL A 304 11.16 -15.65 9.90
N PRO A 305 10.05 -16.38 10.04
CA PRO A 305 9.29 -16.85 8.89
C PRO A 305 8.78 -15.64 8.10
N LEU A 306 8.99 -15.68 6.78
CA LEU A 306 8.48 -14.66 5.86
C LEU A 306 7.09 -15.09 5.36
N PRO A 307 6.21 -14.13 5.02
CA PRO A 307 5.01 -14.40 4.24
C PRO A 307 5.33 -15.15 2.93
N PRO A 308 4.32 -15.71 2.25
CA PRO A 308 4.50 -16.32 0.96
C PRO A 308 5.33 -15.41 0.04
N LEU A 309 6.42 -15.95 -0.51
CA LEU A 309 7.35 -15.14 -1.31
C LEU A 309 6.69 -14.58 -2.59
N SER A 310 5.57 -15.14 -3.02
CA SER A 310 4.70 -14.59 -4.07
C SER A 310 4.17 -13.21 -3.72
N ASP A 311 3.73 -13.02 -2.48
CA ASP A 311 3.06 -11.81 -2.03
C ASP A 311 4.11 -10.72 -1.82
N LEU A 312 5.27 -11.10 -1.26
CA LEU A 312 6.44 -10.21 -1.22
C LEU A 312 6.90 -9.83 -2.62
N ALA A 313 6.91 -10.73 -3.59
CA ALA A 313 7.26 -10.38 -4.97
C ALA A 313 6.24 -9.42 -5.59
N GLN A 314 4.95 -9.58 -5.29
CA GLN A 314 3.92 -8.63 -5.71
C GLN A 314 4.15 -7.24 -5.13
N SER A 315 4.44 -7.12 -3.83
CA SER A 315 4.75 -5.84 -3.19
C SER A 315 6.05 -5.24 -3.69
N ALA A 316 7.09 -6.05 -3.93
CA ALA A 316 8.35 -5.61 -4.54
C ALA A 316 8.13 -4.99 -5.92
N ALA A 317 7.28 -5.62 -6.74
CA ALA A 317 6.92 -5.16 -8.05
C ALA A 317 6.06 -3.88 -8.00
N TYR A 318 5.09 -3.85 -7.09
CA TYR A 318 4.29 -2.66 -6.79
C TYR A 318 5.17 -1.48 -6.41
N ALA A 319 6.22 -1.72 -5.62
CA ALA A 319 7.21 -0.75 -5.18
C ALA A 319 8.27 -0.39 -6.23
N GLY A 320 8.41 -1.18 -7.29
CA GLY A 320 9.48 -1.02 -8.28
C GLY A 320 10.87 -1.44 -7.80
N ASP A 321 10.99 -2.22 -6.72
CA ASP A 321 12.27 -2.69 -6.19
C ASP A 321 12.76 -3.95 -6.95
N VAL A 322 13.41 -3.71 -8.09
CA VAL A 322 13.99 -4.78 -8.94
C VAL A 322 15.05 -5.60 -8.20
N ALA A 323 15.78 -5.01 -7.25
CA ALA A 323 16.80 -5.75 -6.50
C ALA A 323 16.17 -6.76 -5.55
N ALA A 324 15.10 -6.37 -4.85
CA ALA A 324 14.34 -7.28 -4.01
C ALA A 324 13.62 -8.36 -4.82
N LEU A 325 13.01 -8.00 -5.95
CA LEU A 325 12.43 -8.96 -6.90
C LEU A 325 13.43 -10.02 -7.36
N SER A 326 14.63 -9.61 -7.78
CA SER A 326 15.69 -10.52 -8.22
C SER A 326 16.09 -11.48 -7.10
N TRP A 327 16.25 -10.98 -5.88
CA TRP A 327 16.61 -11.84 -4.74
C TRP A 327 15.48 -12.81 -4.38
N LEU A 328 14.23 -12.37 -4.37
CA LEU A 328 13.08 -13.25 -4.08
C LEU A 328 12.97 -14.41 -5.09
N LEU A 329 13.28 -14.15 -6.36
CA LEU A 329 13.33 -15.19 -7.40
C LEU A 329 14.47 -16.18 -7.19
N ASP A 330 15.65 -15.69 -6.81
CA ASP A 330 16.81 -16.55 -6.54
C ASP A 330 16.53 -17.49 -5.36
N GLU A 331 15.92 -16.98 -4.29
CA GLU A 331 15.51 -17.78 -3.12
C GLU A 331 14.45 -18.83 -3.49
N LEU A 332 13.48 -18.46 -4.33
CA LEU A 332 12.43 -19.39 -4.79
C LEU A 332 12.96 -20.45 -5.74
N GLY A 333 13.95 -20.12 -6.58
CA GLY A 333 14.60 -21.06 -7.50
C GLY A 333 15.36 -22.17 -6.77
N GLY A 334 15.81 -21.92 -5.53
CA GLY A 334 16.44 -22.94 -4.69
C GLY A 334 15.46 -23.94 -4.05
N GLY A 335 14.16 -23.65 -4.04
CA GLY A 335 13.14 -24.35 -3.25
C GLY A 335 12.57 -25.66 -3.83
N GLY A 336 13.03 -26.12 -4.99
CA GLY A 336 12.53 -27.32 -5.67
C GLY A 336 11.68 -27.01 -6.91
N GLU A 337 11.57 -28.00 -7.82
CA GLU A 337 11.05 -27.82 -9.20
C GLU A 337 9.65 -27.19 -9.30
N GLY A 338 8.79 -27.29 -8.28
CA GLY A 338 7.44 -26.71 -8.30
C GLY A 338 7.36 -25.24 -7.91
N GLY A 339 8.34 -24.71 -7.17
CA GLY A 339 8.26 -23.36 -6.59
C GLY A 339 8.39 -22.25 -7.64
N MET A 340 9.37 -22.40 -8.54
CA MET A 340 9.63 -21.41 -9.59
C MET A 340 8.48 -21.32 -10.59
N GLU A 341 7.89 -22.44 -11.01
CA GLU A 341 6.80 -22.42 -11.99
C GLU A 341 5.52 -21.78 -11.41
N GLY A 342 5.17 -22.10 -10.15
CA GLY A 342 4.03 -21.49 -9.46
C GLY A 342 4.18 -19.97 -9.32
N LEU A 343 5.37 -19.52 -8.92
CA LEU A 343 5.66 -18.09 -8.84
C LEU A 343 5.61 -17.41 -10.21
N LEU A 344 6.26 -17.98 -11.24
CA LEU A 344 6.27 -17.41 -12.57
C LEU A 344 4.84 -17.27 -13.12
N ARG A 345 3.92 -18.20 -12.79
CA ARG A 345 2.49 -18.06 -13.11
C ARG A 345 1.82 -16.91 -12.34
N GLY A 346 2.11 -16.75 -11.05
CA GLY A 346 1.63 -15.59 -10.28
C GLY A 346 2.12 -14.26 -10.85
N ILE A 347 3.42 -14.19 -11.18
CA ILE A 347 4.04 -13.03 -11.82
C ILE A 347 3.43 -12.72 -13.19
N GLN A 348 3.17 -13.78 -13.96
CA GLN A 348 2.57 -13.72 -15.28
C GLN A 348 1.16 -13.13 -15.24
N HIS A 349 0.35 -13.46 -14.23
CA HIS A 349 -1.04 -13.02 -14.15
C HIS A 349 -1.18 -11.57 -13.68
N ASP A 350 -0.62 -11.23 -12.52
CA ASP A 350 -0.99 -10.00 -11.83
C ASP A 350 0.22 -9.08 -11.59
N THR A 351 1.36 -9.62 -11.16
CA THR A 351 2.50 -8.82 -10.70
C THR A 351 3.06 -7.87 -11.75
N THR A 352 3.14 -8.31 -13.01
CA THR A 352 3.67 -7.46 -14.10
C THR A 352 2.73 -6.29 -14.40
N TRP A 353 1.42 -6.56 -14.40
CA TRP A 353 0.39 -5.53 -14.60
C TRP A 353 0.32 -4.56 -13.42
N ILE A 354 0.44 -5.07 -12.19
CA ILE A 354 0.47 -4.27 -10.96
C ILE A 354 1.66 -3.33 -10.95
N ALA A 355 2.87 -3.80 -11.27
CA ALA A 355 4.04 -2.93 -11.39
C ALA A 355 3.81 -1.80 -12.39
N ALA A 356 3.20 -2.10 -13.54
CA ALA A 356 2.89 -1.11 -14.54
C ALA A 356 1.81 -0.13 -14.07
N LEU A 357 0.76 -0.63 -13.40
CA LEU A 357 -0.31 0.18 -12.80
C LEU A 357 0.21 1.16 -11.77
N SER A 358 1.17 0.75 -10.94
CA SER A 358 1.83 1.62 -9.95
C SER A 358 2.82 2.61 -10.57
N GLY A 359 2.93 2.67 -11.90
CA GLY A 359 3.86 3.55 -12.60
C GLY A 359 5.31 3.03 -12.66
N ASN A 360 5.59 1.84 -12.14
CA ASN A 360 6.92 1.24 -12.06
C ASN A 360 7.28 0.48 -13.35
N LEU A 361 7.38 1.23 -14.45
CA LEU A 361 7.67 0.69 -15.79
C LEU A 361 8.97 -0.13 -15.86
N ALA A 362 10.00 0.28 -15.13
CA ALA A 362 11.27 -0.44 -15.12
C ALA A 362 11.13 -1.86 -14.54
N ALA A 363 10.34 -2.00 -13.46
CA ALA A 363 10.04 -3.30 -12.88
C ALA A 363 9.13 -4.12 -13.82
N ALA A 364 8.10 -3.50 -14.41
CA ALA A 364 7.23 -4.18 -15.37
C ALA A 364 7.99 -4.68 -16.61
N ASP A 365 8.91 -3.90 -17.16
CA ASP A 365 9.75 -4.29 -18.30
C ASP A 365 10.74 -5.40 -17.93
N TRP A 366 11.33 -5.33 -16.74
CA TRP A 366 12.21 -6.37 -16.23
C TRP A 366 11.45 -7.70 -16.02
N LEU A 367 10.25 -7.66 -15.44
CA LEU A 367 9.38 -8.83 -15.27
C LEU A 367 8.97 -9.42 -16.63
N SER A 368 8.64 -8.58 -17.62
CA SER A 368 8.37 -9.03 -18.99
C SER A 368 9.57 -9.77 -19.60
N GLN A 369 10.79 -9.26 -19.41
CA GLN A 369 12.02 -9.89 -19.90
C GLN A 369 12.31 -11.21 -19.20
N LEU A 370 12.09 -11.26 -17.88
CA LEU A 370 12.21 -12.48 -17.09
C LEU A 370 11.25 -13.56 -17.61
N LEU A 371 9.96 -13.24 -17.78
CA LEU A 371 8.97 -14.17 -18.31
C LEU A 371 9.39 -14.67 -19.70
N ALA A 372 9.85 -13.78 -20.58
CA ALA A 372 10.32 -14.15 -21.91
C ALA A 372 11.53 -15.10 -21.87
N ALA A 373 12.48 -14.90 -20.94
CA ALA A 373 13.62 -15.79 -20.74
C ALA A 373 13.20 -17.21 -20.34
N HIS A 374 12.06 -17.35 -19.64
CA HIS A 374 11.44 -18.61 -19.28
C HIS A 374 10.40 -19.11 -20.29
N GLN A 375 10.37 -18.55 -21.51
CA GLN A 375 9.40 -18.88 -22.57
C GLN A 375 7.93 -18.63 -22.18
N LEU A 376 7.71 -17.83 -21.13
CA LEU A 376 6.40 -17.37 -20.70
C LEU A 376 6.12 -15.99 -21.31
N LYS A 377 4.84 -15.63 -21.36
CA LYS A 377 4.39 -14.34 -21.86
C LYS A 377 3.57 -13.67 -20.78
N PRO A 378 3.79 -12.38 -20.46
CA PRO A 378 2.95 -11.69 -19.47
C PRO A 378 1.48 -11.74 -19.90
N VAL A 379 0.56 -11.94 -18.98
CA VAL A 379 -0.88 -11.81 -19.32
C VAL A 379 -1.16 -10.33 -19.50
N VAL A 380 -1.62 -9.98 -20.70
CA VAL A 380 -1.95 -8.60 -21.04
C VAL A 380 -3.47 -8.47 -20.87
N PRO A 381 -3.96 -7.63 -19.93
CA PRO A 381 -5.40 -7.52 -19.67
C PRO A 381 -6.15 -7.07 -20.93
N THR A 382 -7.43 -7.41 -20.98
CA THR A 382 -8.31 -7.00 -22.09
C THR A 382 -8.47 -5.48 -22.12
N ALA A 383 -8.74 -4.91 -23.29
CA ALA A 383 -8.91 -3.46 -23.41
C ALA A 383 -10.04 -2.91 -22.53
N SER A 384 -11.08 -3.69 -22.27
CA SER A 384 -12.17 -3.33 -21.37
C SER A 384 -11.75 -3.32 -19.90
N SER A 385 -10.94 -4.30 -19.47
CA SER A 385 -10.35 -4.33 -18.12
C SER A 385 -9.44 -3.13 -17.91
N VAL A 386 -8.54 -2.84 -18.87
CA VAL A 386 -7.67 -1.66 -18.83
C VAL A 386 -8.47 -0.37 -18.74
N ALA A 387 -9.53 -0.21 -19.54
CA ALA A 387 -10.37 0.98 -19.48
C ALA A 387 -11.02 1.16 -18.10
N GLY A 388 -11.53 0.09 -17.49
CA GLY A 388 -12.09 0.12 -16.15
C GLY A 388 -11.08 0.55 -15.08
N THR A 389 -9.86 0.02 -15.15
CA THR A 389 -8.79 0.34 -14.18
C THR A 389 -8.20 1.73 -14.40
N VAL A 390 -7.99 2.14 -15.65
CA VAL A 390 -7.42 3.46 -15.99
C VAL A 390 -8.30 4.62 -15.53
N HIS A 391 -9.61 4.38 -15.39
CA HIS A 391 -10.54 5.37 -14.85
C HIS A 391 -10.49 5.51 -13.33
N ARG A 392 -9.90 4.55 -12.60
CA ARG A 392 -9.87 4.54 -11.13
C ARG A 392 -8.50 4.87 -10.56
N GLU A 393 -7.43 4.46 -11.24
CA GLU A 393 -6.07 4.53 -10.70
C GLU A 393 -5.31 5.77 -11.19
N GLU A 394 -4.70 6.51 -10.27
CA GLU A 394 -3.93 7.73 -10.57
C GLU A 394 -2.69 7.46 -11.45
N HIS A 395 -2.10 6.27 -11.32
CA HIS A 395 -0.85 5.87 -11.98
C HIS A 395 -1.08 5.09 -13.29
N ALA A 396 -2.32 5.03 -13.76
CA ALA A 396 -2.75 4.24 -14.91
C ALA A 396 -2.02 4.53 -16.24
N PHE A 397 -1.36 5.68 -16.37
CA PHE A 397 -0.62 6.02 -17.58
C PHE A 397 0.58 5.10 -17.80
N GLY A 398 1.28 4.70 -16.74
CA GLY A 398 2.36 3.72 -16.81
C GLY A 398 1.84 2.39 -17.36
N ALA A 399 0.77 1.89 -16.74
CA ALA A 399 0.09 0.68 -17.16
C ALA A 399 -0.33 0.71 -18.63
N LEU A 400 -0.94 1.82 -19.08
CA LEU A 400 -1.35 1.98 -20.46
C LEU A 400 -0.16 1.96 -21.43
N ARG A 401 0.92 2.68 -21.09
CA ARG A 401 2.14 2.71 -21.90
C ARG A 401 2.73 1.31 -22.02
N TRP A 402 2.90 0.60 -20.90
CA TRP A 402 3.41 -0.77 -20.88
C TRP A 402 2.51 -1.70 -21.71
N TRP A 403 1.19 -1.64 -21.51
CA TRP A 403 0.21 -2.45 -22.25
C TRP A 403 0.28 -2.24 -23.77
N LEU A 404 0.41 -0.98 -24.21
CA LEU A 404 0.56 -0.63 -25.62
C LEU A 404 1.87 -1.19 -26.19
N THR A 405 2.98 -1.06 -25.45
CA THR A 405 4.27 -1.63 -25.85
C THR A 405 4.17 -3.14 -26.03
N GLN A 406 3.60 -3.85 -25.04
CA GLN A 406 3.43 -5.30 -25.10
C GLN A 406 2.55 -5.74 -26.29
N ARG A 407 1.47 -5.00 -26.60
CA ARG A 407 0.64 -5.29 -27.79
C ARG A 407 1.35 -5.00 -29.11
N GLN A 408 2.19 -3.97 -29.17
CA GLN A 408 2.96 -3.64 -30.37
C GLN A 408 4.07 -4.67 -30.62
N GLU A 409 4.77 -5.12 -29.58
CA GLU A 409 5.84 -6.11 -29.65
C GLU A 409 5.34 -7.49 -30.04
N ARG A 410 4.09 -7.84 -29.68
CA ARG A 410 3.46 -9.09 -30.10
C ARG A 410 3.11 -9.16 -31.59
N GLY A 411 3.20 -8.05 -32.32
CA GLY A 411 3.20 -8.07 -33.78
C GLY A 411 1.82 -8.17 -34.43
N GLY A 412 1.38 -7.04 -34.98
CA GLY A 412 0.51 -7.00 -36.16
C GLY A 412 -0.99 -7.14 -35.89
N VAL A 413 -1.77 -6.27 -36.54
CA VAL A 413 -3.23 -6.09 -36.49
C VAL A 413 -4.08 -7.38 -36.69
N LEU A 414 -3.46 -8.54 -36.98
CA LEU A 414 -4.11 -9.76 -37.44
C LEU A 414 -4.31 -10.85 -36.37
N GLU A 415 -3.46 -10.96 -35.33
CA GLU A 415 -3.64 -11.99 -34.27
C GLU A 415 -4.63 -11.58 -33.15
N ILE A 416 -5.09 -10.33 -33.15
CA ILE A 416 -6.04 -9.82 -32.15
C ILE A 416 -7.38 -10.58 -32.18
N LYS A 417 -7.72 -11.23 -33.30
CA LYS A 417 -8.99 -11.94 -33.47
C LYS A 417 -9.07 -13.27 -32.73
N GLU A 418 -7.95 -13.97 -32.60
CA GLU A 418 -7.92 -15.30 -31.97
C GLU A 418 -7.77 -15.22 -30.44
N ALA A 419 -7.05 -14.22 -29.94
CA ALA A 419 -6.83 -14.03 -28.50
C ALA A 419 -8.06 -13.51 -27.72
N GLU A 420 -9.04 -12.90 -28.40
CA GLU A 420 -10.25 -12.35 -27.77
C GLU A 420 -11.45 -13.34 -27.82
N GLY A 421 -11.26 -14.57 -28.33
CA GLY A 421 -12.32 -15.59 -28.35
C GLY A 421 -13.57 -15.18 -29.11
N ILE A 422 -13.42 -14.30 -30.11
CA ILE A 422 -14.55 -13.72 -30.84
C ILE A 422 -14.97 -14.69 -31.94
N GLU A 423 -16.05 -15.46 -31.69
CA GLU A 423 -16.71 -16.23 -32.74
C GLU A 423 -17.07 -15.32 -33.93
N GLU A 424 -16.92 -15.83 -35.15
CA GLU A 424 -17.07 -15.07 -36.40
C GLU A 424 -18.46 -14.40 -36.56
N THR A 425 -19.44 -14.88 -35.79
CA THR A 425 -20.81 -14.36 -35.61
C THR A 425 -20.89 -13.00 -34.91
N ASP A 426 -19.88 -12.58 -34.13
CA ASP A 426 -19.87 -11.30 -33.40
C ASP A 426 -19.04 -10.19 -34.09
N ARG A 427 -18.51 -10.48 -35.27
CA ARG A 427 -17.65 -9.57 -36.06
C ARG A 427 -18.29 -8.21 -36.35
N GLY A 428 -19.62 -8.15 -36.54
CA GLY A 428 -20.35 -6.90 -36.79
C GLY A 428 -20.50 -6.01 -35.55
N ARG A 429 -20.54 -6.60 -34.35
CA ARG A 429 -20.65 -5.87 -33.08
C ARG A 429 -19.28 -5.33 -32.64
N TYR A 430 -18.22 -6.08 -32.93
CA TYR A 430 -16.83 -5.69 -32.62
C TYR A 430 -16.23 -4.63 -33.55
N GLU A 431 -16.60 -4.56 -34.83
CA GLU A 431 -16.13 -3.45 -35.70
C GLU A 431 -16.72 -2.09 -35.26
N GLY A 432 -17.92 -2.08 -34.67
CA GLY A 432 -18.51 -0.92 -34.00
C GLY A 432 -17.76 -0.53 -32.72
N GLN A 433 -17.40 -1.53 -31.89
CA GLN A 433 -16.58 -1.33 -30.67
C GLN A 433 -15.13 -0.93 -30.96
N ARG A 434 -14.50 -1.41 -32.04
CA ARG A 434 -13.15 -0.99 -32.47
C ARG A 434 -13.10 0.48 -32.89
N LYS A 435 -14.14 0.94 -33.60
CA LYS A 435 -14.28 2.36 -33.94
C LYS A 435 -14.53 3.18 -32.68
N HIS A 436 -15.41 2.71 -31.80
CA HIS A 436 -15.68 3.35 -30.51
C HIS A 436 -14.41 3.44 -29.65
N THR A 437 -13.65 2.37 -29.48
CA THR A 437 -12.43 2.35 -28.69
C THR A 437 -11.37 3.26 -29.28
N ARG A 438 -11.13 3.29 -30.60
CA ARG A 438 -10.17 4.24 -31.18
C ARG A 438 -10.60 5.70 -30.99
N THR A 439 -11.88 6.03 -31.19
CA THR A 439 -12.37 7.39 -30.93
C THR A 439 -12.42 7.75 -29.44
N GLN A 440 -12.73 6.79 -28.56
CA GLN A 440 -12.67 6.96 -27.11
C GLN A 440 -11.23 7.12 -26.64
N TRP A 441 -10.28 6.44 -27.29
CA TRP A 441 -8.84 6.58 -27.06
C TRP A 441 -8.30 7.92 -27.54
N ASP A 442 -8.60 8.32 -28.77
CA ASP A 442 -8.24 9.63 -29.31
C ASP A 442 -8.84 10.75 -28.43
N TRP A 443 -10.06 10.54 -27.93
CA TRP A 443 -10.72 11.45 -26.98
C TRP A 443 -10.03 11.47 -25.60
N LEU A 444 -9.67 10.32 -25.03
CA LEU A 444 -9.01 10.23 -23.72
C LEU A 444 -7.61 10.88 -23.77
N VAL A 445 -6.86 10.62 -24.83
CA VAL A 445 -5.55 11.24 -25.09
C VAL A 445 -5.72 12.75 -25.27
N ALA A 446 -6.70 13.20 -26.05
CA ALA A 446 -6.99 14.62 -26.21
C ALA A 446 -7.38 15.28 -24.87
N LYS A 447 -8.19 14.63 -24.04
CA LYS A 447 -8.62 15.15 -22.73
C LYS A 447 -7.49 15.26 -21.72
N ARG A 448 -6.58 14.30 -21.67
CA ARG A 448 -5.41 14.37 -20.78
C ARG A 448 -4.34 15.36 -21.30
N LEU A 449 -4.18 15.51 -22.62
CA LEU A 449 -3.37 16.60 -23.19
C LEU A 449 -3.97 17.98 -22.89
N GLU A 450 -5.30 18.10 -22.89
CA GLU A 450 -6.02 19.31 -22.47
C GLU A 450 -5.79 19.60 -20.97
N ALA A 451 -5.86 18.59 -20.10
CA ALA A 451 -5.55 18.72 -18.67
C ALA A 451 -4.08 19.12 -18.42
N ALA A 452 -3.13 18.52 -19.15
CA ALA A 452 -1.72 18.90 -19.10
C ALA A 452 -1.48 20.35 -19.55
N ALA A 453 -2.19 20.81 -20.59
CA ALA A 453 -2.15 22.21 -21.03
C ALA A 453 -2.77 23.17 -20.00
N GLN A 454 -3.77 22.73 -19.23
CA GLN A 454 -4.34 23.51 -18.13
C GLN A 454 -3.35 23.64 -16.96
N LEU A 455 -2.59 22.59 -16.64
CA LEU A 455 -1.50 22.65 -15.65
C LEU A 455 -0.35 23.56 -16.12
N GLU A 456 -0.10 23.66 -17.42
CA GLU A 456 0.85 24.62 -18.02
C GLU A 456 0.45 26.07 -17.72
N ALA A 457 -0.85 26.38 -17.79
CA ALA A 457 -1.40 27.71 -17.52
C ALA A 457 -1.24 28.14 -16.04
N VAL A 458 -1.00 27.19 -15.13
CA VAL A 458 -0.78 27.43 -13.70
C VAL A 458 0.71 27.58 -13.35
N GLY A 459 1.61 27.53 -14.35
CA GLY A 459 3.03 27.86 -14.18
C GLY A 459 3.96 26.68 -13.93
N GLN A 460 3.51 25.43 -14.13
CA GLN A 460 4.36 24.23 -14.05
C GLN A 460 5.02 23.87 -15.40
N ALA A 461 5.71 24.82 -16.02
CA ALA A 461 6.27 24.69 -17.38
C ALA A 461 7.28 23.52 -17.56
N GLY A 462 7.92 23.05 -16.49
CA GLY A 462 8.91 21.97 -16.53
C GLY A 462 8.32 20.59 -16.85
N ALA A 463 7.14 20.26 -16.29
CA ALA A 463 6.48 18.98 -16.50
C ALA A 463 5.95 18.85 -17.94
N VAL A 464 5.48 19.96 -18.51
CA VAL A 464 4.91 20.00 -19.86
C VAL A 464 5.99 19.95 -20.93
N ALA A 465 7.14 20.58 -20.72
CA ALA A 465 8.30 20.44 -21.61
C ALA A 465 8.79 18.98 -21.68
N ALA A 466 8.78 18.26 -20.55
CA ALA A 466 9.11 16.84 -20.51
C ALA A 466 8.09 15.97 -21.25
N ALA A 467 6.79 16.21 -21.05
CA ALA A 467 5.73 15.48 -21.75
C ALA A 467 5.74 15.72 -23.28
N ARG A 468 6.04 16.95 -23.71
CA ARG A 468 6.12 17.33 -25.12
C ARG A 468 7.33 16.75 -25.82
N ALA A 469 8.51 16.80 -25.18
CA ALA A 469 9.73 16.18 -25.70
C ALA A 469 9.56 14.66 -25.85
N GLU A 470 8.85 14.02 -24.92
CA GLU A 470 8.54 12.60 -25.00
C GLU A 470 7.55 12.27 -26.12
N ALA A 471 6.50 13.08 -26.30
CA ALA A 471 5.55 12.90 -27.40
C ALA A 471 6.22 13.07 -28.79
N GLU A 472 7.15 14.01 -28.92
CA GLU A 472 7.95 14.19 -30.15
C GLU A 472 8.87 12.98 -30.41
N ARG A 473 9.54 12.43 -29.38
CA ARG A 473 10.32 11.18 -29.55
C ARG A 473 9.46 10.01 -30.01
N VAL A 474 8.26 9.84 -29.46
CA VAL A 474 7.34 8.76 -29.86
C VAL A 474 6.89 8.95 -31.31
N ALA A 475 6.61 10.18 -31.72
CA ALA A 475 6.25 10.50 -33.11
C ALA A 475 7.41 10.23 -34.09
N GLU A 476 8.65 10.58 -33.73
CA GLU A 476 9.83 10.30 -34.54
C GLU A 476 10.07 8.80 -34.73
N VAL A 477 9.93 8.00 -33.65
CA VAL A 477 10.06 6.54 -33.72
C VAL A 477 8.97 5.91 -34.60
N GLN A 478 7.73 6.40 -34.51
CA GLN A 478 6.64 5.96 -35.39
C GLN A 478 6.91 6.32 -36.85
N MET A 479 7.34 7.54 -37.14
CA MET A 479 7.65 7.98 -38.51
C MET A 479 8.84 7.22 -39.12
N ALA A 480 9.88 6.94 -38.34
CA ALA A 480 11.02 6.12 -38.76
C ALA A 480 10.61 4.67 -39.09
N ARG A 481 9.64 4.11 -38.35
CA ARG A 481 9.07 2.78 -38.61
C ARG A 481 8.18 2.75 -39.85
N VAL A 482 7.36 3.77 -40.08
CA VAL A 482 6.57 3.89 -41.32
C VAL A 482 7.49 4.01 -42.54
N ALA A 483 8.57 4.79 -42.43
CA ALA A 483 9.56 4.94 -43.51
C ALA A 483 10.31 3.63 -43.82
N THR A 484 10.65 2.83 -42.81
CA THR A 484 11.31 1.53 -43.00
C THR A 484 10.36 0.45 -43.52
N SER A 485 9.08 0.47 -43.12
CA SER A 485 8.06 -0.43 -43.66
C SER A 485 7.73 -0.11 -45.13
N SER A 486 7.74 1.16 -45.51
CA SER A 486 7.54 1.60 -46.91
C SER A 486 8.69 1.16 -47.84
N ARG A 487 9.94 1.10 -47.33
CA ARG A 487 11.09 0.57 -48.10
C ARG A 487 11.02 -0.93 -48.35
N ARG A 488 10.38 -1.71 -47.48
CA ARG A 488 10.20 -3.17 -47.68
C ARG A 488 9.12 -3.52 -48.70
N HIS A 489 8.38 -2.53 -49.21
CA HIS A 489 7.32 -2.71 -50.20
C HIS A 489 7.58 -1.97 -51.52
N ALA A 490 8.83 -1.54 -51.76
CA ALA A 490 9.21 -1.10 -53.09
C ALA A 490 9.12 -2.30 -54.07
N PRO A 491 8.47 -2.13 -55.24
CA PRO A 491 8.34 -3.22 -56.21
C PRO A 491 9.72 -3.66 -56.71
N VAL A 492 9.99 -4.96 -56.61
CA VAL A 492 11.14 -5.61 -57.24
C VAL A 492 11.02 -5.36 -58.74
N GLY A 493 12.04 -4.70 -59.31
CA GLY A 493 12.12 -4.42 -60.75
C GLY A 493 12.12 -5.70 -61.60
N PRO A 494 11.83 -5.59 -62.91
CA PRO A 494 11.63 -6.75 -63.76
C PRO A 494 12.93 -7.56 -63.90
N PHE A 495 12.78 -8.86 -63.67
CA PHE A 495 13.72 -9.96 -63.90
C PHE A 495 14.62 -9.72 -65.13
N GLU A 496 15.92 -9.52 -64.91
CA GLU A 496 16.94 -9.76 -65.92
C GLU A 496 17.28 -11.25 -65.93
N LEU A 497 17.13 -11.85 -67.11
CA LEU A 497 17.37 -13.25 -67.43
C LEU A 497 18.81 -13.67 -67.08
N ALA A 498 18.93 -14.73 -66.27
CA ALA A 498 20.17 -15.44 -66.04
C ALA A 498 20.64 -16.15 -67.32
N PRO A 499 21.96 -16.21 -67.60
CA PRO A 499 22.52 -17.21 -68.49
C PRO A 499 22.85 -18.49 -67.71
N ASP A 500 22.45 -19.56 -68.37
CA ASP A 500 22.77 -20.97 -68.21
C ASP A 500 24.28 -21.21 -67.96
N HIS A 501 24.61 -21.94 -66.88
CA HIS A 501 25.92 -22.59 -66.74
C HIS A 501 25.78 -23.94 -66.04
N SER A 502 25.70 -24.96 -66.90
CA SER A 502 26.41 -26.23 -66.89
C SER A 502 27.07 -26.69 -65.59
N ALA A 503 26.61 -27.86 -65.17
CA ALA A 503 27.23 -28.80 -64.27
C ALA A 503 28.60 -29.27 -64.78
N GLU A 504 29.62 -29.28 -63.90
CA GLU A 504 30.73 -30.23 -63.88
C GLU A 504 31.36 -30.29 -62.47
N ALA A 505 31.80 -31.51 -62.10
CA ALA A 505 32.83 -31.85 -61.10
C ALA A 505 32.50 -31.60 -59.62
N SER A 506 32.95 -32.37 -58.62
CA SER A 506 33.76 -33.60 -58.46
C SER A 506 33.72 -33.91 -56.95
N GLU A 507 33.60 -35.18 -56.54
CA GLU A 507 34.65 -35.99 -55.85
C GLU A 507 35.33 -35.36 -54.62
N GLU A 508 35.57 -36.21 -53.61
CA GLU A 508 36.25 -36.05 -52.29
C GLU A 508 35.24 -36.15 -51.13
N ASP A 509 34.95 -37.33 -50.57
CA ASP A 509 35.83 -38.35 -49.98
C ASP A 509 36.84 -37.76 -48.97
N GLY A 510 36.51 -37.87 -47.69
CA GLY A 510 37.26 -37.30 -46.58
C GLY A 510 36.80 -37.87 -45.24
N SER A 511 36.88 -39.19 -45.12
CA SER A 511 36.83 -39.93 -43.85
C SER A 511 37.94 -39.42 -42.92
N SER A 512 37.57 -38.93 -41.74
CA SER A 512 38.52 -38.69 -40.65
C SER A 512 37.97 -39.32 -39.39
N ASP A 513 38.59 -40.44 -39.05
CA ASP A 513 38.55 -41.10 -37.76
C ASP A 513 38.84 -40.13 -36.61
N GLY A 514 38.16 -40.36 -35.50
CA GLY A 514 38.30 -39.60 -34.26
C GLY A 514 37.84 -40.45 -33.08
N ASP A 515 38.50 -41.59 -32.89
CA ASP A 515 38.49 -42.36 -31.65
C ASP A 515 38.90 -41.47 -30.47
N GLY A 516 38.15 -41.52 -29.36
CA GLY A 516 38.46 -40.73 -28.18
C GLY A 516 37.62 -41.08 -26.96
N GLU A 517 38.11 -42.05 -26.19
CA GLU A 517 37.96 -42.22 -24.74
C GLU A 517 36.62 -42.71 -24.13
N LEU A 518 36.66 -44.02 -23.88
CA LEU A 518 36.01 -44.71 -22.77
C LEU A 518 36.65 -44.30 -21.43
N GLY A 519 35.83 -43.87 -20.49
CA GLY A 519 36.05 -43.95 -19.04
C GLY A 519 34.69 -43.74 -18.36
N GLY A 520 34.12 -44.63 -17.55
CA GLY A 520 34.69 -45.71 -16.76
C GLY A 520 34.39 -45.44 -15.29
N GLY A 521 33.42 -46.18 -14.71
CA GLY A 521 33.17 -46.35 -13.26
C GLY A 521 32.56 -45.13 -12.55
N GLN A 522 31.38 -45.13 -11.92
CA GLN A 522 30.82 -46.06 -10.91
C GLN A 522 31.79 -46.40 -9.77
N GLU A 523 31.57 -45.78 -8.61
CA GLU A 523 31.59 -46.34 -7.24
C GLU A 523 31.02 -45.23 -6.32
N GLU A 524 29.84 -45.48 -5.74
CA GLU A 524 29.58 -45.81 -4.31
C GLU A 524 29.46 -44.60 -3.38
#